data_AF-A0A444X8G7-F1
#
_entry.id   AF-A0A444X8G7-F1
#
_cell.length_a   1.000
_cell.length_b   1.000
_cell.length_c   1.000
_cell.angle_alpha   90.00
_cell.angle_beta   90.00
_cell.angle_gamma   90.00
#
_symmetry.space_group_name_H-M   'P 1'
#
loop_
_entity.id
_entity.type
_entity.pdbx_description
1 polymer ?
#
loop_
_entity_poly.entity_id
_entity_poly.type
_entity_poly.pdbx_seq_one_letter_code
_entity_poly.pdbx_strand_id
1 'polypeptide(L)'
;MSVLDIKETKKFVGRFDLLLICLVLQQGSQSVMEYHKEFLYLMDKANIKRSPEVLMERFLFGLREELADKVQHYCYSTMEDLVKLAIDWE
;
A
#
# COMPACT_ATOMS: atom_id res chain seq x y z
N MET A 1 -25.60 -1.00 13.92
CA MET A 1 -24.36 -1.80 13.92
C MET A 1 -23.20 -0.85 14.21
N SER A 2 -22.57 -1.02 15.36
CA SER A 2 -21.55 -0.15 15.94
C SER A 2 -20.18 -0.36 15.30
N VAL A 3 -19.40 0.72 15.23
CA VAL A 3 -18.09 0.87 14.57
C VAL A 3 -16.95 0.19 15.36
N LEU A 4 -17.18 -1.00 15.92
CA LEU A 4 -16.28 -1.62 16.91
C LEU A 4 -15.76 -3.02 16.55
N ASP A 5 -15.85 -3.46 15.29
CA ASP A 5 -15.43 -4.81 14.88
C ASP A 5 -14.20 -4.86 13.94
N ILE A 6 -13.30 -3.88 14.00
CA ILE A 6 -12.04 -3.90 13.23
C ILE A 6 -10.80 -3.80 14.14
N LYS A 7 -10.93 -4.12 15.43
CA LYS A 7 -9.77 -4.14 16.35
C LYS A 7 -9.31 -5.52 16.79
N GLU A 8 -9.96 -6.61 16.37
CA GLU A 8 -9.70 -7.91 17.01
C GLU A 8 -9.74 -9.14 16.09
N THR A 9 -9.14 -9.06 14.91
CA THR A 9 -8.64 -10.28 14.25
C THR A 9 -7.44 -9.91 13.40
N LYS A 10 -6.21 -10.25 13.79
CA LYS A 10 -5.13 -10.83 12.95
C LYS A 10 -3.93 -11.08 13.88
N LYS A 11 -3.99 -12.18 14.65
CA LYS A 11 -2.78 -12.82 15.18
C LYS A 11 -1.95 -13.21 13.95
N PHE A 12 -0.82 -12.53 13.72
CA PHE A 12 0.06 -12.80 12.57
C PHE A 12 0.76 -14.16 12.76
N VAL A 13 0.62 -15.07 11.79
CA VAL A 13 1.21 -16.43 11.81
C VAL A 13 2.23 -16.60 10.67
N GLY A 14 3.30 -15.80 10.69
CA GLY A 14 4.52 -16.06 9.92
C GLY A 14 4.71 -15.26 8.62
N ARG A 15 5.87 -15.47 7.98
CA ARG A 15 6.36 -14.70 6.82
C ARG A 15 5.47 -14.80 5.57
N PHE A 16 4.84 -15.96 5.36
CA PHE A 16 3.93 -16.17 4.23
C PHE A 16 2.62 -15.38 4.38
N ASP A 17 2.09 -15.28 5.60
CA ASP A 17 0.92 -14.44 5.90
C ASP A 17 1.22 -12.96 5.67
N LEU A 18 2.42 -12.52 6.06
CA LEU A 18 2.87 -11.14 5.83
C LEU A 18 3.02 -10.82 4.33
N LEU A 19 3.56 -11.75 3.53
CA LEU A 19 3.63 -11.59 2.08
C LEU A 19 2.23 -11.50 1.47
N LEU A 20 1.31 -12.36 1.90
CA LEU A 20 -0.08 -12.34 1.42
C LEU A 20 -0.76 -11.01 1.80
N ILE A 21 -0.56 -10.52 3.03
CA ILE A 21 -1.10 -9.23 3.49
C ILE A 21 -0.51 -8.05 2.69
N CYS A 22 0.80 -8.02 2.42
CA CYS A 22 1.40 -7.03 1.52
C CYS A 22 0.77 -7.08 0.13
N LEU A 23 0.43 -8.26 -0.38
CA LEU A 23 -0.16 -8.44 -1.71
C LEU A 23 -1.65 -8.05 -1.78
N VAL A 24 -2.35 -7.99 -0.64
CA VAL A 24 -3.78 -7.59 -0.59
C VAL A 24 -4.04 -6.24 0.10
N LEU A 25 -3.00 -5.54 0.58
CA LEU A 25 -3.13 -4.19 1.13
C LEU A 25 -3.80 -3.23 0.13
N GLN A 26 -4.80 -2.50 0.59
CA GLN A 26 -5.56 -1.52 -0.17
C GLN A 26 -5.65 -0.24 0.65
N GLN A 27 -5.53 0.92 0.02
CA GLN A 27 -5.66 2.23 0.63
C GLN A 27 -7.01 2.37 1.32
N GLY A 28 -8.09 1.89 0.69
CA GLY A 28 -9.44 1.96 1.25
C GLY A 28 -9.83 3.41 1.57
N SER A 29 -10.16 3.69 2.83
CA SER A 29 -10.47 5.04 3.31
C SER A 29 -9.28 5.77 3.94
N GLN A 30 -8.09 5.18 3.95
CA GLN A 30 -6.87 5.81 4.48
C GLN A 30 -6.39 6.92 3.53
N SER A 31 -5.69 7.90 4.08
CA SER A 31 -4.89 8.80 3.25
C SER A 31 -3.76 8.04 2.56
N VAL A 32 -3.26 8.53 1.42
CA VAL A 32 -2.10 7.99 0.70
C VAL A 32 -0.89 7.92 1.63
N MET A 33 -0.71 8.91 2.51
CA MET A 33 0.37 8.93 3.48
C MET A 33 0.27 7.80 4.51
N GLU A 34 -0.93 7.53 5.03
CA GLU A 34 -1.17 6.44 5.98
C GLU A 34 -0.97 5.07 5.30
N TYR A 35 -1.54 4.91 4.11
CA TYR A 35 -1.36 3.71 3.29
C TYR A 35 0.11 3.45 2.98
N HIS A 36 0.89 4.47 2.61
CA HIS A 36 2.32 4.34 2.36
C HIS A 36 3.12 3.92 3.59
N LYS A 37 2.81 4.48 4.77
CA LYS A 37 3.45 4.05 6.02
C LYS A 37 3.16 2.59 6.35
N GLU A 38 1.92 2.16 6.18
CA GLU A 38 1.53 0.75 6.41
C GLU A 38 2.20 -0.18 5.40
N PHE A 39 2.27 0.23 4.13
CA PHE A 39 2.97 -0.49 3.09
C PHE A 39 4.44 -0.73 3.46
N LEU A 40 5.18 0.32 3.84
CA LEU A 40 6.58 0.21 4.26
C LEU A 40 6.75 -0.66 5.51
N TYR A 41 5.88 -0.52 6.49
CA TYR A 41 5.91 -1.33 7.72
C TYR A 41 5.75 -2.82 7.42
N LEU A 42 4.79 -3.19 6.56
CA LEU A 42 4.56 -4.58 6.20
C LEU A 42 5.70 -5.15 5.35
N MET A 43 6.23 -4.36 4.43
CA MET A 43 7.38 -4.70 3.60
C MET A 43 8.62 -5.04 4.43
N ASP A 44 8.96 -4.18 5.41
CA ASP A 44 10.06 -4.39 6.35
C ASP A 44 9.82 -5.64 7.21
N LYS A 45 8.63 -5.76 7.81
CA LYS A 45 8.26 -6.89 8.67
C LYS A 45 8.27 -8.24 7.94
N ALA A 46 7.92 -8.25 6.66
CA ALA A 46 7.95 -9.44 5.80
C ALA A 46 9.36 -9.76 5.27
N ASN A 47 10.33 -8.84 5.44
CA ASN A 47 11.65 -8.86 4.83
C ASN A 47 11.57 -9.11 3.31
N ILE A 48 10.68 -8.38 2.65
CA ILE A 48 10.48 -8.47 1.21
C ILE A 48 11.53 -7.59 0.52
N LYS A 49 12.39 -8.21 -0.28
CA LYS A 49 13.33 -7.52 -1.15
C LYS A 49 12.89 -7.72 -2.61
N ARG A 50 12.32 -6.68 -3.21
CA ARG A 50 11.91 -6.64 -4.62
C ARG A 50 12.52 -5.42 -5.30
N SER A 51 12.49 -5.41 -6.62
CA SER A 51 12.95 -4.23 -7.37
C SER A 51 11.98 -3.06 -7.12
N PRO A 52 12.47 -1.81 -7.20
CA PRO A 52 11.63 -0.62 -7.03
C PRO A 52 10.40 -0.63 -7.93
N GLU A 53 10.54 -1.09 -9.17
CA GLU A 53 9.47 -1.14 -10.16
C GLU A 53 8.32 -2.04 -9.70
N VAL A 54 8.65 -3.24 -9.17
CA VAL A 54 7.65 -4.18 -8.63
C VAL A 54 6.95 -3.60 -7.40
N LEU A 55 7.66 -2.83 -6.57
CA LEU A 55 7.08 -2.17 -5.41
C LEU A 55 6.15 -1.02 -5.80
N MET A 56 6.54 -0.25 -6.81
CA MET A 56 5.76 0.85 -7.34
C MET A 56 4.48 0.37 -8.02
N GLU A 57 4.56 -0.67 -8.86
CA GLU A 57 3.37 -1.30 -9.46
C GLU A 57 2.43 -1.84 -8.38
N ARG A 58 3.00 -2.50 -7.36
CA ARG A 58 2.20 -3.03 -6.26
C ARG A 58 1.53 -1.92 -5.46
N PHE A 59 2.24 -0.85 -5.15
CA PHE A 59 1.71 0.28 -4.43
C PHE A 59 0.57 0.93 -5.21
N LEU A 60 0.76 1.16 -6.52
CA LEU A 60 -0.24 1.69 -7.43
C LEU A 60 -1.51 0.81 -7.46
N PHE A 61 -1.36 -0.52 -7.53
CA PHE A 61 -2.49 -1.46 -7.50
C PHE A 61 -3.28 -1.44 -6.18
N GLY A 62 -2.69 -0.95 -5.09
CA GLY A 62 -3.39 -0.80 -3.81
C GLY A 62 -3.92 0.61 -3.56
N LEU A 63 -3.69 1.58 -4.46
CA LEU A 63 -4.36 2.87 -4.38
C LEU A 63 -5.87 2.72 -4.67
N ARG A 64 -6.67 3.67 -4.22
CA ARG A 64 -8.07 3.78 -4.65
C ARG A 64 -8.11 3.88 -6.18
N GLU A 65 -9.06 3.17 -6.79
CA GLU A 65 -9.19 3.06 -8.25
C GLU A 65 -9.15 4.43 -8.95
N GLU A 66 -9.95 5.38 -8.48
CA GLU A 66 -10.00 6.75 -9.04
C GLU A 66 -8.65 7.50 -9.00
N LEU A 67 -7.79 7.18 -8.02
CA LEU A 67 -6.48 7.77 -7.87
C LEU A 67 -5.42 7.00 -8.67
N ALA A 68 -5.46 5.66 -8.62
CA ALA A 68 -4.62 4.78 -9.43
C ALA A 68 -4.75 5.13 -10.92
N ASP A 69 -6.00 5.32 -11.38
CA ASP A 69 -6.31 5.66 -12.76
C ASP A 69 -5.70 6.98 -13.21
N LYS A 70 -5.64 7.97 -12.33
CA LYS A 70 -4.99 9.25 -12.64
C LYS A 70 -3.48 9.09 -12.64
N VAL A 71 -2.93 8.55 -11.55
CA VAL A 71 -1.49 8.48 -11.25
C VAL A 71 -0.74 7.62 -12.26
N GLN A 72 -1.34 6.52 -12.75
CA GLN A 72 -0.69 5.60 -13.70
C GLN A 72 -0.30 6.23 -15.04
N HIS A 73 -0.90 7.36 -15.42
CA HIS A 73 -0.64 8.02 -16.70
C HIS A 73 0.63 8.88 -16.71
N TYR A 74 1.30 9.02 -15.57
CA TYR A 74 2.40 9.95 -15.41
C TYR A 74 3.71 9.22 -15.16
N CYS A 75 4.80 9.86 -15.58
CA CYS A 75 6.14 9.32 -15.38
C CYS A 75 6.66 9.66 -13.98
N TYR A 76 7.02 8.62 -13.22
CA TYR A 76 7.71 8.72 -11.94
C TYR A 76 8.91 7.75 -11.97
N SER A 77 10.06 8.18 -11.43
CA SER A 77 11.31 7.40 -11.48
C SER A 77 11.59 6.65 -10.18
N THR A 78 10.94 7.07 -9.10
CA THR A 78 11.13 6.53 -7.76
C THR A 78 9.79 6.31 -7.07
N MET A 79 9.81 5.53 -5.99
CA MET A 79 8.66 5.34 -5.12
C MET A 79 8.23 6.67 -4.49
N GLU A 80 9.19 7.51 -4.11
CA GLU A 80 8.94 8.83 -3.54
C GLU A 80 8.20 9.76 -4.52
N ASP A 81 8.59 9.74 -5.80
CA ASP A 81 7.90 10.50 -6.86
C ASP A 81 6.45 10.03 -7.02
N LEU A 82 6.23 8.72 -7.05
CA LEU A 82 4.90 8.11 -7.13
C LEU A 82 4.02 8.50 -5.94
N VAL A 83 4.55 8.38 -4.72
CA VAL A 83 3.81 8.71 -3.50
C VAL A 83 3.48 10.19 -3.44
N LYS A 84 4.43 11.06 -3.79
CA LYS A 84 4.21 12.51 -3.81
C LYS A 84 3.11 12.88 -4.83
N LEU A 85 3.17 12.31 -6.03
CA LEU A 85 2.15 12.52 -7.06
C LEU A 85 0.77 12.05 -6.59
N ALA A 86 0.69 10.89 -5.95
CA ALA A 86 -0.55 10.36 -5.40
C ALA A 86 -1.11 11.24 -4.27
N ILE A 87 -0.26 11.80 -3.40
CA ILE A 87 -0.68 12.76 -2.35
C ILE A 87 -1.22 14.05 -2.96
N ASP A 88 -0.59 14.54 -4.03
CA ASP A 88 -1.01 15.79 -4.68
C ASP A 88 -2.41 15.69 -5.32
N TRP A 89 -2.87 14.47 -5.65
CA TRP A 89 -4.16 14.21 -6.33
C TRP A 89 -5.21 13.47 -5.50
N GLU A 90 -4.87 13.13 -4.27
CA GLU A 90 -5.81 12.59 -3.29
C GLU A 90 -6.83 13.62 -2.81
#